data_AF-A0A174IW70-F1
#
_entry.id   AF-A0A174IW70-F1
#
_cell.length_a   1.000
_cell.length_b   1.000
_cell.length_c   1.000
_cell.angle_alpha   90.00
_cell.angle_beta   90.00
_cell.angle_gamma   90.00
#
_symmetry.space_group_name_H-M   'P 1'
#
loop_
_entity.id
_entity.type
_entity.pdbx_description
1 polymer ?
#
loop_
_entity_poly.entity_id
_entity_poly.type
_entity_poly.pdbx_seq_one_letter_code
_entity_poly.pdbx_strand_id
1 'polypeptide(L)'
;MPDSGQDHTTDLVLCNPAFFGSKPDMIIKGGMIVASKMGDANASIPTTQPVCYQPMFAAHGKAKQEACLTFVSKAAFDAGIKDAYGLEKNVVPVHGCRNISKKAMVWNDRTPKLTVDPETYKVTVDGEEITSRPAEKLPLTQLYSLF
;
A
#
# COMPACT_ATOMS: atom_id res chain seq x y z
N MET A 1 6.92 21.67 16.90
CA MET A 1 7.01 20.92 15.63
C MET A 1 8.49 20.59 15.44
N PRO A 2 8.95 19.36 15.68
CA PRO A 2 10.29 18.96 15.28
C PRO A 2 10.33 18.89 13.75
N ASP A 3 11.41 19.39 13.15
CA ASP A 3 11.72 19.50 11.71
C ASP A 3 10.91 18.57 10.79
N SER A 4 10.09 19.13 9.89
CA SER A 4 9.45 18.39 8.79
C SER A 4 10.40 18.22 7.60
N GLY A 5 11.69 17.96 7.87
CA GLY A 5 12.61 17.39 6.89
C GLY A 5 12.09 16.00 6.56
N GLN A 6 11.43 15.90 5.41
CA GLN A 6 10.48 14.82 5.14
C GLN A 6 11.22 13.51 4.84
N ASP A 7 11.50 12.71 5.88
CA ASP A 7 12.02 11.33 5.82
C ASP A 7 10.95 10.35 5.28
N HIS A 8 10.28 10.71 4.19
CA HIS A 8 9.30 9.85 3.53
C HIS A 8 9.87 9.39 2.19
N THR A 9 9.72 8.10 1.92
CA THR A 9 10.07 7.57 0.60
C THR A 9 9.15 8.18 -0.46
N THR A 10 9.70 8.43 -1.65
CA THR A 10 8.91 8.88 -2.81
C THR A 10 8.17 7.71 -3.44
N ASP A 11 7.22 7.15 -2.69
CA ASP A 11 6.36 6.06 -3.13
C ASP A 11 4.97 6.62 -3.44
N LEU A 12 4.63 6.70 -4.73
CA LEU A 12 3.42 7.38 -5.21
C LEU A 12 2.65 6.48 -6.18
N VAL A 13 1.34 6.70 -6.26
CA VAL A 13 0.46 6.05 -7.22
C VAL A 13 -0.31 7.11 -7.97
N LEU A 14 -0.18 7.13 -9.29
CA LEU A 14 -0.96 8.02 -10.16
C LEU A 14 -2.19 7.27 -10.65
N CYS A 15 -3.33 7.94 -10.62
CA CYS A 15 -4.59 7.33 -11.01
C CYS A 15 -5.52 8.33 -11.67
N ASN A 16 -6.01 8.00 -12.86
CA ASN A 16 -7.15 8.65 -13.46
C ASN A 16 -8.40 8.48 -12.56
N PRO A 17 -9.12 9.56 -12.22
CA PRO A 17 -10.31 9.50 -11.36
C PRO A 17 -11.37 8.46 -11.77
N ALA A 18 -11.52 8.19 -13.08
CA ALA A 18 -12.47 7.19 -13.58
C ALA A 18 -12.11 5.74 -13.16
N PHE A 19 -10.86 5.49 -12.78
CA PHE A 19 -10.30 4.21 -12.36
C PHE A 19 -9.79 4.21 -10.91
N PHE A 20 -10.16 5.24 -10.13
CA PHE A 20 -9.71 5.38 -8.75
C PHE A 20 -10.10 4.17 -7.90
N GLY A 21 -9.12 3.60 -7.20
CA GLY A 21 -9.29 2.40 -6.39
C GLY A 21 -9.37 1.07 -7.17
N SER A 22 -9.36 1.08 -8.51
CA SER A 22 -9.40 -0.14 -9.32
C SER A 22 -8.12 -0.39 -10.12
N LYS A 23 -7.70 0.55 -10.97
CA LYS A 23 -6.59 0.36 -11.91
C LYS A 23 -5.72 1.62 -12.00
N PRO A 24 -4.65 1.77 -11.20
CA PRO A 24 -3.73 2.91 -11.31
C PRO A 24 -3.04 3.00 -12.67
N ASP A 25 -2.63 4.19 -13.09
CA ASP A 25 -1.94 4.36 -14.38
C ASP A 25 -0.44 4.08 -14.25
N MET A 26 0.14 4.46 -13.11
CA MET A 26 1.57 4.39 -12.85
C MET A 26 1.84 4.23 -11.35
N ILE A 27 2.82 3.40 -11.04
CA ILE A 27 3.29 3.14 -9.68
C ILE A 27 4.76 3.58 -9.61
N ILE A 28 5.05 4.46 -8.67
CA ILE A 28 6.37 5.04 -8.43
C ILE A 28 6.87 4.48 -7.09
N LYS A 29 8.09 3.95 -7.09
CA LYS A 29 8.77 3.41 -5.93
C LYS A 29 10.15 4.04 -5.82
N GLY A 30 10.47 4.62 -4.66
CA GLY A 30 11.74 5.30 -4.45
C GLY A 30 12.05 6.39 -5.48
N GLY A 31 11.03 7.08 -5.99
CA GLY A 31 11.16 8.15 -7.00
C GLY A 31 11.27 7.67 -8.45
N MET A 32 11.21 6.36 -8.72
CA MET A 32 11.24 5.80 -10.07
C MET A 32 10.01 4.96 -10.38
N ILE A 33 9.58 4.94 -11.65
CA ILE A 33 8.43 4.15 -12.07
C ILE A 33 8.79 2.66 -12.02
N VAL A 34 8.04 1.88 -11.23
CA VAL A 34 8.22 0.44 -11.08
C VAL A 34 7.25 -0.37 -11.93
N ALA A 35 6.07 0.17 -12.21
CA ALA A 35 5.10 -0.44 -13.11
C ALA A 35 4.17 0.63 -13.68
N SER A 36 3.68 0.41 -14.90
CA SER A 36 2.67 1.26 -15.53
C SER A 36 1.81 0.47 -16.50
N LYS A 37 0.64 1.02 -16.85
CA LYS A 37 -0.10 0.56 -18.02
C LYS A 37 0.71 0.89 -19.28
N MET A 38 1.02 -0.11 -20.08
CA MET A 38 1.81 0.04 -21.29
C MET A 38 1.19 -0.79 -22.42
N GLY A 39 1.15 -0.19 -23.60
CA GLY A 39 0.69 -0.79 -24.84
C GLY A 39 1.72 -1.72 -25.49
N ASP A 40 1.48 -2.06 -26.75
CA ASP A 40 2.41 -2.85 -27.56
C ASP A 40 3.78 -2.14 -27.70
N ALA A 41 4.85 -2.85 -27.36
CA ALA A 41 6.23 -2.35 -27.42
C ALA A 41 6.73 -2.11 -28.85
N ASN A 42 6.12 -2.75 -29.87
CA ASN A 42 6.48 -2.56 -31.28
C ASN A 42 5.65 -1.47 -31.98
N ALA A 43 4.70 -0.85 -31.27
CA ALA A 43 3.88 0.22 -31.82
C ALA A 43 4.64 1.55 -31.89
N SER A 44 4.12 2.50 -32.67
CA SER A 44 4.71 3.84 -32.81
C SER A 44 4.60 4.70 -31.54
N ILE A 45 3.63 4.40 -30.67
CA ILE A 45 3.36 5.11 -29.41
C ILE A 45 2.86 4.13 -28.33
N PRO A 46 3.09 4.43 -27.03
CA PRO A 46 2.85 3.49 -25.92
C PRO A 46 1.38 3.25 -25.57
N THR A 47 0.44 3.92 -26.24
CA THR A 47 -1.00 3.81 -25.97
C THR A 47 -1.70 2.76 -26.84
N THR A 48 -0.97 2.17 -27.78
CA THR A 48 -1.51 1.20 -28.75
C THR A 48 -1.83 -0.13 -28.05
N GLN A 49 -2.99 -0.70 -28.33
CA GLN A 49 -3.41 -1.96 -27.72
C GLN A 49 -2.51 -3.14 -28.14
N PRO A 50 -2.33 -4.18 -27.28
CA PRO A 50 -2.97 -4.36 -25.97
C PRO A 50 -2.29 -3.58 -24.85
N VAL A 51 -3.08 -2.86 -24.05
CA VAL A 51 -2.58 -2.14 -22.86
C VAL A 51 -2.74 -3.01 -21.61
N CYS A 52 -1.63 -3.39 -21.00
CA CYS A 52 -1.59 -4.13 -19.74
C CYS A 52 -0.51 -3.57 -18.80
N TYR A 53 -0.48 -4.02 -17.54
CA TYR A 53 0.60 -3.62 -16.64
C TYR A 53 1.89 -4.30 -17.06
N GLN A 54 2.93 -3.49 -17.24
CA GLN A 54 4.27 -3.95 -17.53
C GLN A 54 5.23 -3.49 -16.42
N PRO A 55 6.22 -4.32 -16.04
CA PRO A 55 7.30 -3.86 -15.18
C PRO A 55 8.09 -2.76 -15.91
N MET A 56 8.38 -1.69 -15.19
CA MET A 56 9.16 -0.56 -15.69
C MET A 56 10.59 -0.61 -15.16
N PHE A 57 11.45 0.32 -15.54
CA PHE A 57 12.89 0.26 -15.25
C PHE A 57 13.24 0.04 -13.77
N ALA A 58 12.48 0.61 -12.82
CA ALA A 58 12.74 0.42 -11.39
C ALA A 58 12.46 -1.02 -10.90
N ALA A 59 11.82 -1.87 -11.70
CA ALA A 59 11.63 -3.29 -11.37
C ALA A 59 12.84 -4.16 -11.73
N HIS A 60 13.80 -3.63 -12.49
CA HIS A 60 14.89 -4.41 -13.08
C HIS A 60 16.26 -4.12 -12.47
N GLY A 61 17.16 -5.09 -12.57
CA GLY A 61 18.57 -4.95 -12.22
C GLY A 61 18.82 -4.43 -10.80
N LYS A 62 19.78 -3.51 -10.68
CA LYS A 62 20.14 -2.85 -9.42
C LYS A 62 19.18 -1.72 -9.03
N ALA A 63 18.44 -1.15 -9.99
CA ALA A 63 17.49 -0.07 -9.72
C ALA A 63 16.42 -0.51 -8.71
N LYS A 64 15.95 -1.76 -8.78
CA LYS A 64 14.99 -2.31 -7.79
C LYS A 64 15.55 -2.36 -6.36
N GLN A 65 16.87 -2.46 -6.22
CA GLN A 65 17.52 -2.55 -4.92
C GLN A 65 17.59 -1.17 -4.25
N GLU A 66 17.86 -0.14 -5.05
CA GLU A 66 17.89 1.26 -4.59
C GLU A 66 16.49 1.81 -4.32
N ALA A 67 15.52 1.48 -5.19
CA ALA A 67 14.15 1.97 -5.09
C ALA A 67 13.36 1.37 -3.91
N CYS A 68 13.77 0.21 -3.38
CA CYS A 68 13.02 -0.53 -2.38
C CYS A 68 13.72 -0.57 -1.01
N LEU A 69 12.90 -0.63 0.04
CA LEU A 69 13.36 -0.82 1.41
C LEU A 69 13.06 -2.25 1.89
N THR A 70 13.94 -2.79 2.74
CA THR A 70 13.71 -3.98 3.57
C THR A 70 13.68 -3.54 5.03
N PHE A 71 12.52 -3.66 5.66
CA PHE A 71 12.35 -3.32 7.07
C PHE A 71 12.79 -4.48 7.97
N VAL A 72 13.58 -4.18 9.00
CA VAL A 72 14.12 -5.16 9.95
C VAL A 72 13.97 -4.68 11.39
N SER A 73 14.12 -5.56 12.37
CA SER A 73 14.18 -5.13 13.77
C SER A 73 15.43 -4.29 14.03
N LYS A 74 15.36 -3.39 15.02
CA LYS A 74 16.54 -2.63 15.44
C LYS A 74 17.73 -3.54 15.79
N ALA A 75 17.47 -4.63 16.53
CA ALA A 75 18.51 -5.59 16.90
C ALA A 75 19.19 -6.24 15.68
N ALA A 76 18.43 -6.57 14.63
CA ALA A 76 18.99 -7.12 13.40
C ALA A 76 19.80 -6.08 12.62
N PHE A 77 19.28 -4.85 12.52
CA PHE A 77 20.01 -3.74 11.91
C PHE A 77 21.35 -3.48 12.60
N ASP A 78 21.35 -3.40 13.93
CA ASP A 78 22.53 -3.19 14.76
C ASP A 78 23.51 -4.38 14.67
N ALA A 79 23.03 -5.59 14.42
CA ALA A 79 23.84 -6.79 14.18
C ALA A 79 24.43 -6.88 12.76
N GLY A 80 24.23 -5.86 11.90
CA GLY A 80 24.86 -5.80 10.58
C GLY A 80 24.31 -6.82 9.57
N ILE A 81 23.04 -7.22 9.68
CA ILE A 81 22.47 -8.30 8.84
C ILE A 81 22.50 -8.01 7.34
N LYS A 82 22.58 -6.72 6.95
CA LYS A 82 22.72 -6.32 5.55
C LYS A 82 23.99 -6.93 4.96
N ASP A 83 25.12 -6.76 5.64
CA ASP A 83 26.40 -7.28 5.17
C ASP A 83 26.51 -8.78 5.42
N ALA A 84 26.04 -9.25 6.59
CA ALA A 84 26.10 -10.67 6.95
C ALA A 84 25.38 -11.58 5.95
N TYR A 85 24.31 -11.09 5.31
CA TYR A 85 23.53 -11.83 4.32
C TYR A 85 23.67 -11.31 2.88
N GLY A 86 24.54 -10.32 2.64
CA GLY A 86 24.72 -9.73 1.31
C GLY A 86 23.44 -9.11 0.73
N LEU A 87 22.63 -8.46 1.57
CA LEU A 87 21.38 -7.83 1.13
C LEU A 87 21.69 -6.56 0.33
N GLU A 88 21.25 -6.53 -0.92
CA GLU A 88 21.51 -5.38 -1.80
C GLU A 88 20.54 -4.20 -1.57
N LYS A 89 19.32 -4.48 -1.06
CA LYS A 89 18.32 -3.43 -0.79
C LYS A 89 18.76 -2.49 0.32
N ASN A 90 18.12 -1.33 0.37
CA ASN A 90 18.21 -0.45 1.52
C ASN A 90 17.53 -1.11 2.73
N VAL A 91 18.31 -1.47 3.75
CA VAL A 91 17.81 -2.08 4.98
C VAL A 91 17.56 -0.97 5.99
N VAL A 92 16.37 -0.93 6.59
CA VAL A 92 15.98 0.12 7.53
C VAL A 92 15.37 -0.48 8.80
N PRO A 93 15.72 0.04 9.99
CA PRO A 93 15.17 -0.47 11.24
C PRO A 93 13.75 0.07 11.50
N VAL A 94 12.85 -0.79 11.95
CA VAL A 94 11.55 -0.34 12.50
C VAL A 94 11.73 0.30 13.88
N HIS A 95 10.95 1.35 14.17
CA HIS A 95 10.93 2.03 15.47
C HIS A 95 9.52 2.53 15.81
N GLY A 96 9.31 2.99 17.05
CA GLY A 96 8.05 3.61 17.48
C GLY A 96 6.86 2.66 17.72
N CYS A 97 7.06 1.35 17.62
CA CYS A 97 5.95 0.37 17.65
C CYS A 97 5.31 0.13 19.03
N ARG A 98 5.95 0.58 20.14
CA ARG A 98 5.49 0.30 21.51
C ARG A 98 4.80 1.48 22.20
N ASN A 99 4.91 2.68 21.63
CA ASN A 99 4.42 3.92 22.23
C ASN A 99 3.22 4.51 21.47
N ILE A 100 2.56 3.69 20.64
CA ILE A 100 1.36 4.05 19.89
C ILE A 100 0.15 3.30 20.46
N SER A 101 -1.02 3.92 20.39
CA SER A 101 -2.30 3.35 20.84
C SER A 101 -3.39 3.60 19.81
N LYS A 102 -4.64 3.20 20.09
CA LYS A 102 -5.78 3.50 19.21
C LYS A 102 -5.90 5.00 18.91
N LYS A 103 -5.43 5.86 19.83
CA LYS A 103 -5.42 7.33 19.67
C LYS A 103 -4.46 7.86 18.61
N ALA A 104 -3.47 7.08 18.20
CA ALA A 104 -2.55 7.46 17.14
C ALA A 104 -3.10 7.19 15.72
N MET A 105 -4.24 6.52 15.59
CA MET A 105 -4.84 6.21 14.29
C MET A 105 -5.53 7.44 13.71
N VAL A 106 -4.89 8.06 12.71
CA VAL A 106 -5.41 9.27 12.04
C VAL A 106 -6.80 8.98 11.44
N TRP A 107 -7.76 9.86 11.74
CA TRP A 107 -9.18 9.77 11.35
C TRP A 107 -9.98 8.57 11.91
N ASN A 108 -9.35 7.64 12.65
CA ASN A 108 -9.96 6.37 13.06
C ASN A 108 -9.60 5.97 14.51
N ASP A 109 -9.78 6.87 15.47
CA ASP A 109 -9.22 6.76 16.83
C ASP A 109 -10.24 6.35 17.93
N ARG A 110 -11.48 6.04 17.55
CA ARG A 110 -12.57 5.75 18.49
C ARG A 110 -12.37 4.44 19.25
N THR A 111 -12.78 4.43 20.52
CA THR A 111 -12.77 3.28 21.44
C THR A 111 -14.13 3.13 22.14
N PRO A 112 -15.20 2.78 21.40
CA PRO A 112 -16.54 2.64 21.98
C PRO A 112 -16.66 1.36 22.81
N LYS A 113 -17.72 1.24 23.61
CA LYS A 113 -18.07 0.00 24.29
C LYS A 113 -18.74 -0.95 23.30
N LEU A 114 -18.02 -2.01 22.92
CA LEU A 114 -18.52 -3.08 22.07
C LEU A 114 -19.04 -4.24 22.94
N THR A 115 -20.22 -4.75 22.64
CA THR A 115 -20.71 -6.02 23.23
C THR A 115 -21.23 -6.95 22.14
N VAL A 116 -21.09 -8.25 22.37
CA VAL A 116 -21.55 -9.32 21.47
C VAL A 116 -22.37 -10.28 22.31
N ASP A 117 -23.61 -10.52 21.90
CA ASP A 117 -24.46 -11.53 22.51
C ASP A 117 -23.98 -12.94 22.09
N PRO A 118 -23.70 -13.85 23.04
CA PRO A 118 -23.06 -15.14 22.74
C PRO A 118 -23.99 -16.16 22.06
N GLU A 119 -25.31 -15.95 22.10
CA GLU A 119 -26.29 -16.88 21.54
C GLU A 119 -26.79 -16.41 20.16
N THR A 120 -27.01 -15.10 20.02
CA THR A 120 -27.61 -14.49 18.83
C THR A 120 -26.58 -13.81 17.92
N TYR A 121 -25.35 -13.59 18.42
CA TYR A 121 -24.27 -12.86 17.75
C TYR A 121 -24.60 -11.40 17.41
N LYS A 122 -25.64 -10.84 18.04
CA LYS A 122 -25.95 -9.42 17.92
C LYS A 122 -24.81 -8.57 18.49
N VAL A 123 -24.40 -7.57 17.72
CA VAL A 123 -23.33 -6.64 18.10
C VAL A 123 -23.94 -5.31 18.46
N THR A 124 -23.56 -4.75 19.61
CA THR A 124 -23.93 -3.38 19.99
C THR A 124 -22.71 -2.49 20.19
N VAL A 125 -22.85 -1.21 19.85
CA VAL A 125 -21.88 -0.13 20.07
C VAL A 125 -22.56 0.88 20.98
N ASP A 126 -22.00 1.10 22.17
CA ASP A 126 -22.53 2.06 23.15
C ASP A 126 -24.03 1.82 23.48
N GLY A 127 -24.47 0.56 23.41
CA GLY A 127 -25.84 0.14 23.69
C GLY A 127 -26.76 0.07 22.46
N GLU A 128 -26.31 0.54 21.29
CA GLU A 128 -27.09 0.50 20.05
C GLU A 128 -26.71 -0.70 19.19
N GLU A 129 -27.69 -1.50 18.74
CA GLU A 129 -27.46 -2.61 17.81
C GLU A 129 -26.97 -2.09 16.46
N ILE A 130 -25.83 -2.62 15.99
CA ILE A 130 -25.26 -2.27 14.70
C ILE A 130 -25.43 -3.42 13.71
N THR A 131 -26.00 -3.10 12.56
CA THR A 131 -26.20 -4.05 11.46
C THR A 131 -26.19 -3.32 10.12
N SER A 132 -25.99 -4.07 9.04
CA SER A 132 -26.06 -3.55 7.68
C SER A 132 -26.76 -4.56 6.79
N ARG A 133 -27.46 -4.08 5.76
CA ARG A 133 -28.06 -4.95 4.76
C ARG A 133 -26.97 -5.42 3.78
N PRO A 134 -27.02 -6.67 3.30
CA PRO A 134 -26.14 -7.11 2.23
C PRO A 134 -26.40 -6.30 0.96
N ALA A 135 -25.33 -5.97 0.23
CA ALA A 135 -25.42 -5.29 -1.06
C ALA A 135 -25.58 -6.33 -2.18
N GLU A 136 -26.48 -6.07 -3.13
CA GLU A 136 -26.67 -6.93 -4.31
C GLU A 136 -25.66 -6.64 -5.43
N LYS A 137 -25.13 -5.40 -5.47
CA LYS A 137 -24.16 -4.91 -6.45
C LYS A 137 -23.19 -3.93 -5.79
N LEU A 138 -21.98 -3.85 -6.32
CA LEU A 138 -20.93 -2.94 -5.81
C LEU A 138 -20.29 -2.15 -6.96
N PRO A 139 -19.86 -0.89 -6.73
CA PRO A 139 -18.99 -0.17 -7.64
C PRO A 139 -17.61 -0.86 -7.73
N LEU A 140 -16.80 -0.47 -8.71
CA LEU A 140 -15.44 -1.00 -8.91
C LEU A 140 -15.37 -2.53 -9.16
N THR A 141 -16.44 -3.13 -9.68
CA THR A 141 -16.53 -4.57 -9.97
C THR A 141 -16.60 -4.87 -11.49
N GLN A 142 -17.74 -5.37 -11.97
CA GLN A 142 -17.96 -5.94 -13.31
C GLN A 142 -17.62 -4.97 -14.45
N LEU A 143 -17.73 -3.66 -14.22
CA LEU A 143 -17.39 -2.64 -15.23
C LEU A 143 -15.88 -2.61 -15.55
N TYR A 144 -15.03 -2.97 -14.60
CA TYR A 144 -13.59 -2.69 -14.67
C TYR A 144 -12.73 -3.92 -14.96
N SER A 145 -13.26 -5.13 -14.83
CA SER A 145 -12.49 -6.36 -15.00
C SER A 145 -13.06 -7.23 -16.10
N LEU A 146 -12.17 -7.90 -16.83
CA LEU A 146 -12.55 -8.91 -17.81
C LEU A 146 -13.05 -10.19 -17.14
N PHE A 147 -12.54 -10.46 -15.93
CA PHE A 147 -12.89 -11.60 -15.07
C PHE A 147 -12.95 -11.15 -13.61
#